data_AF-A0AAV1PPD2-F1
#
_entry.id   AF-A0AAV1PPD2-F1
#
_cell.length_a   1.000
_cell.length_b   1.000
_cell.length_c   1.000
_cell.angle_alpha   90.00
_cell.angle_beta   90.00
_cell.angle_gamma   90.00
#
_symmetry.space_group_name_H-M   'P 1'
#
loop_
_entity.id
_entity.type
_entity.pdbx_description
1 polymer ?
#
loop_
_entity_poly.entity_id
_entity_poly.type
_entity_poly.pdbx_seq_one_letter_code
_entity_poly.pdbx_strand_id
1 'polypeptide(L)'
;MNSKLTRHQQRTICSQLGHVKLKLLYKASIHGFTGAAFHQQCDTRCPTVSVGYNASGYVFGGYTKQPFCQSDQYVHDDQAFLFTFSGEKLNKYPVTGPGNAVKMIANSGPYFGEALALVHRSQAVVHSNPGDYYTFNAADMHGNDLNLTECEVYEVEESTEFEKPWRTIVWESVKRKELMESIWLYKPMVSSVSQIRVLLIGAVGAGKSSFFNSINSVFRGHVTSQAIAGSSSTSLTTQFRTYSLKAGREGKPLPVILCDTMGLEESTGAGLDIDDISSILKGHLSDRYQFNPSAPLQSEASSFRKSPVLKDKIHCVAYVMDACKISIMPTKLQEKLDAIRRKINLLGQ
;
A
#
# COMPACT_ATOMS: atom_id res chain seq x y z
N MET A 1 -14.25 14.46 17.22
CA MET A 1 -15.27 14.56 16.16
C MET A 1 -15.13 13.35 15.26
N ASN A 2 -16.23 12.70 14.90
CA ASN A 2 -16.18 11.53 14.03
C ASN A 2 -16.56 11.92 12.60
N SER A 3 -15.75 11.46 11.65
CA SER A 3 -15.94 11.62 10.20
C SER A 3 -17.17 10.86 9.72
N LYS A 4 -17.93 11.45 8.79
CA LYS A 4 -19.04 10.78 8.09
C LYS A 4 -18.56 10.04 6.83
N LEU A 5 -17.36 10.34 6.32
CA LEU A 5 -16.72 9.51 5.30
C LEU A 5 -16.51 8.09 5.84
N THR A 6 -16.87 7.10 5.03
CA THR A 6 -16.53 5.71 5.32
C THR A 6 -15.03 5.49 5.16
N ARG A 7 -14.50 4.43 5.78
CA ARG A 7 -13.08 4.04 5.62
C ARG A 7 -12.70 3.82 4.15
N HIS A 8 -13.63 3.33 3.34
CA HIS A 8 -13.43 3.15 1.90
C HIS A 8 -13.30 4.49 1.18
N GLN A 9 -14.25 5.41 1.41
CA GLN A 9 -14.20 6.74 0.80
C GLN A 9 -12.93 7.52 1.20
N GLN A 10 -12.53 7.46 2.48
CA GLN A 10 -11.28 8.05 2.94
C GLN A 10 -10.07 7.50 2.17
N ARG A 11 -9.97 6.17 2.03
CA ARG A 11 -8.89 5.54 1.27
C ARG A 11 -8.92 5.92 -0.21
N THR A 12 -10.10 5.98 -0.81
CA THR A 12 -10.27 6.37 -2.22
C THR A 12 -9.87 7.83 -2.42
N ILE A 13 -10.17 8.75 -1.51
CA ILE A 13 -9.69 10.14 -1.58
C ILE A 13 -8.17 10.18 -1.40
N CYS A 14 -7.62 9.51 -0.38
CA CYS A 14 -6.18 9.49 -0.14
C CYS A 14 -5.41 8.97 -1.36
N SER A 15 -5.87 7.89 -2.01
CA SER A 15 -5.20 7.36 -3.21
C SER A 15 -5.15 8.33 -4.39
N GLN A 16 -6.07 9.30 -4.44
CA GLN A 16 -6.07 10.40 -5.42
C GLN A 16 -5.06 11.50 -5.12
N LEU A 17 -4.54 11.56 -3.89
CA LEU A 17 -3.66 12.59 -3.34
C LEU A 17 -2.27 12.06 -2.97
N GLY A 18 -2.05 10.74 -3.04
CA GLY A 18 -0.80 10.08 -2.69
C GLY A 18 -0.79 9.52 -1.26
N HIS A 19 0.38 9.53 -0.62
CA HIS A 19 0.56 9.01 0.73
C HIS A 19 0.17 10.05 1.78
N VAL A 20 -1.14 10.23 1.97
CA VAL A 20 -1.70 11.25 2.88
C VAL A 20 -2.73 10.66 3.84
N LYS A 21 -2.97 11.38 4.94
CA LYS A 21 -4.07 11.13 5.88
C LYS A 21 -4.97 12.35 5.97
N LEU A 22 -6.25 12.12 6.25
CA LEU A 22 -7.26 13.18 6.40
C LEU A 22 -7.52 13.42 7.88
N LYS A 23 -7.34 14.66 8.33
CA LYS A 23 -7.62 15.10 9.69
C LYS A 23 -8.78 16.06 9.68
N LEU A 24 -9.89 15.68 10.33
CA LEU A 24 -11.10 16.46 10.36
C LEU A 24 -10.89 17.78 11.12
N LEU A 25 -11.05 18.91 10.44
CA LEU A 25 -10.96 20.26 10.99
C LEU A 25 -12.34 20.81 11.33
N TYR A 26 -13.25 20.72 10.38
CA TYR A 26 -14.58 21.31 10.45
C TYR A 26 -15.64 20.26 10.14
N LYS A 27 -16.73 20.37 10.89
CA LYS A 27 -17.95 19.58 10.75
C LYS A 27 -19.13 20.49 11.06
N ALA A 28 -19.98 20.77 10.07
CA ALA A 28 -21.01 21.79 10.16
C ALA A 28 -22.08 21.46 11.20
N SER A 29 -22.40 20.18 11.41
CA SER A 29 -23.31 19.76 12.49
C SER A 29 -22.80 20.03 13.91
N ILE A 30 -21.49 20.26 14.08
CA ILE A 30 -20.85 20.56 15.38
C ILE A 30 -20.55 22.05 15.51
N HIS A 31 -20.00 22.66 14.47
CA HIS A 31 -19.54 24.06 14.52
C HIS A 31 -20.58 25.07 13.98
N GLY A 32 -21.60 24.59 13.27
CA GLY A 32 -22.65 25.39 12.65
C GLY A 32 -22.42 25.63 11.16
N PHE A 33 -23.51 25.66 10.38
CA PHE A 33 -23.50 25.91 8.93
C PHE A 33 -23.34 27.42 8.62
N THR A 34 -22.26 28.02 9.09
CA THR A 34 -21.97 29.45 8.86
C THR A 34 -20.59 29.64 8.25
N GLY A 35 -20.43 30.68 7.43
CA GLY A 35 -19.11 31.06 6.90
C GLY A 35 -18.13 31.37 8.03
N ALA A 36 -18.60 32.09 9.06
CA ALA A 36 -17.80 32.39 10.25
C ALA A 36 -17.25 31.14 10.96
N ALA A 37 -18.09 30.10 11.14
CA ALA A 37 -17.66 28.84 11.75
C ALA A 37 -16.66 28.09 10.87
N PHE A 38 -16.89 28.06 9.55
CA PHE A 38 -15.93 27.48 8.59
C PHE A 38 -14.57 28.18 8.67
N HIS A 39 -14.55 29.51 8.54
CA HIS A 39 -13.31 30.29 8.54
C HIS A 39 -12.57 30.20 9.88
N GLN A 40 -13.28 30.16 11.00
CA GLN A 40 -12.67 29.97 12.32
C GLN A 40 -11.87 28.65 12.41
N GLN A 41 -12.34 27.58 11.77
CA GLN A 41 -11.70 26.26 11.83
C GLN A 41 -10.68 26.03 10.72
N CYS A 42 -10.92 26.59 9.52
CA CYS A 42 -10.23 26.19 8.30
C CYS A 42 -9.27 27.24 7.73
N ASP A 43 -9.36 28.52 8.10
CA ASP A 43 -8.45 29.54 7.57
C ASP A 43 -7.00 29.19 7.88
N THR A 44 -6.09 29.51 6.94
CA THR A 44 -4.66 29.18 6.97
C THR A 44 -4.29 27.69 6.89
N ARG A 45 -5.28 26.78 6.91
CA ARG A 45 -5.05 25.33 6.78
C ARG A 45 -4.97 24.92 5.32
N CYS A 46 -3.95 24.14 4.97
CA CYS A 46 -3.76 23.61 3.62
C CYS A 46 -2.79 22.42 3.61
N PRO A 47 -2.85 21.53 2.60
CA PRO A 47 -3.96 21.36 1.66
C PRO A 47 -5.24 20.90 2.36
N THR A 48 -6.41 21.08 1.73
CA THR A 48 -7.68 20.63 2.31
C THR A 48 -8.53 19.83 1.34
N VAL A 49 -9.27 18.87 1.91
CA VAL A 49 -10.38 18.17 1.25
C VAL A 49 -11.68 18.59 1.92
N SER A 50 -12.62 19.01 1.10
CA SER A 50 -13.95 19.47 1.51
C SER A 50 -14.99 18.48 1.03
N VAL A 51 -15.94 18.09 1.88
CA VAL A 51 -16.96 17.08 1.59
C VAL A 51 -18.34 17.53 2.05
N GLY A 52 -19.27 17.59 1.12
CA GLY A 52 -20.69 17.82 1.34
C GLY A 52 -21.52 16.54 1.23
N TYR A 53 -22.62 16.51 1.97
CA TYR A 53 -23.59 15.42 1.99
C TYR A 53 -24.99 15.97 1.87
N ASN A 54 -25.86 15.36 1.06
CA ASN A 54 -27.27 15.73 0.97
C ASN A 54 -28.21 14.57 1.32
N ALA A 55 -29.51 14.86 1.44
CA ALA A 55 -30.53 13.88 1.82
C ALA A 55 -30.77 12.84 0.71
N SER A 56 -30.43 13.21 -0.53
CA SER A 56 -30.47 12.32 -1.70
C SER A 56 -29.33 11.28 -1.72
N GLY A 57 -28.43 11.30 -0.72
CA GLY A 57 -27.39 10.30 -0.54
C GLY A 57 -26.08 10.57 -1.29
N TYR A 58 -25.94 11.74 -1.92
CA TYR A 58 -24.72 12.12 -2.63
C TYR A 58 -23.63 12.54 -1.64
N VAL A 59 -22.39 12.19 -1.99
CA VAL A 59 -21.16 12.58 -1.29
C VAL A 59 -20.22 13.22 -2.32
N PHE A 60 -20.00 14.51 -2.18
CA PHE A 60 -19.33 15.33 -3.19
C PHE A 60 -18.51 16.43 -2.54
N GLY A 61 -17.65 17.10 -3.30
CA GLY A 61 -16.87 18.21 -2.76
C GLY A 61 -15.65 18.53 -3.60
N GLY A 62 -14.58 18.97 -2.96
CA GLY A 62 -13.40 19.43 -3.67
C GLY A 62 -12.11 19.41 -2.86
N TYR A 63 -11.00 19.46 -3.57
CA TYR A 63 -9.65 19.54 -3.04
C TYR A 63 -8.99 20.83 -3.50
N THR A 64 -8.21 21.45 -2.62
CA THR A 64 -7.30 22.56 -2.96
C THR A 64 -6.03 22.50 -2.13
N LYS A 65 -4.90 22.89 -2.72
CA LYS A 65 -3.63 23.11 -1.99
C LYS A 65 -3.55 24.48 -1.34
N GLN A 66 -4.49 25.37 -1.62
CA GLN A 66 -4.44 26.75 -1.16
C GLN A 66 -5.04 26.88 0.24
N PRO A 67 -4.46 27.73 1.10
CA PRO A 67 -5.07 28.06 2.38
C PRO A 67 -6.29 28.93 2.17
N PHE A 68 -7.38 28.62 2.88
CA PHE A 68 -8.54 29.50 2.91
C PHE A 68 -8.21 30.80 3.67
N CYS A 69 -8.85 31.88 3.22
CA CYS A 69 -8.85 33.18 3.87
C CYS A 69 -10.11 33.95 3.48
N GLN A 70 -10.20 35.21 3.90
CA GLN A 70 -11.39 36.07 3.72
C GLN A 70 -11.06 37.33 2.91
N SER A 71 -10.20 37.20 1.89
CA SER A 71 -9.69 38.33 1.10
C SER A 71 -10.65 38.87 0.03
N ASP A 72 -11.78 38.18 -0.21
CA ASP A 72 -12.69 38.43 -1.33
C ASP A 72 -12.03 38.35 -2.71
N GLN A 73 -10.91 37.60 -2.80
CA GLN A 73 -10.16 37.39 -4.03
C GLN A 73 -10.29 35.95 -4.54
N TYR A 74 -9.97 35.79 -5.82
CA TYR A 74 -9.67 34.50 -6.41
C TYR A 74 -8.24 34.08 -6.09
N VAL A 75 -8.04 32.77 -5.93
CA VAL A 75 -6.72 32.21 -5.68
C VAL A 75 -6.40 31.15 -6.73
N HIS A 76 -5.17 31.23 -7.23
CA HIS A 76 -4.65 30.30 -8.22
C HIS A 76 -4.38 28.92 -7.62
N ASP A 77 -4.94 27.86 -8.20
CA ASP A 77 -4.60 26.47 -7.89
C ASP A 77 -4.76 25.59 -9.13
N ASP A 78 -3.65 25.12 -9.68
CA ASP A 78 -3.57 24.20 -10.83
C ASP A 78 -3.76 22.73 -10.47
N GLN A 79 -3.84 22.40 -9.17
CA GLN A 79 -4.07 21.05 -8.68
C GLN A 79 -5.45 20.88 -8.04
N ALA A 80 -6.26 21.93 -8.01
CA ALA A 80 -7.61 21.86 -7.49
C ALA A 80 -8.50 20.98 -8.38
N PHE A 81 -9.40 20.24 -7.73
CA PHE A 81 -10.41 19.45 -8.43
C PHE A 81 -11.66 19.31 -7.56
N LEU A 82 -12.81 19.20 -8.22
CA LEU A 82 -14.05 18.75 -7.59
C LEU A 82 -14.18 17.23 -7.74
N PHE A 83 -15.01 16.62 -6.91
CA PHE A 83 -15.34 15.22 -7.02
C PHE A 83 -16.74 14.88 -6.53
N THR A 84 -17.26 13.75 -7.00
CA THR A 84 -18.45 13.09 -6.44
C THR A 84 -18.23 11.58 -6.39
N PHE A 85 -18.90 10.90 -5.46
CA PHE A 85 -18.91 9.45 -5.38
C PHE A 85 -20.13 8.87 -6.12
N SER A 86 -19.87 7.93 -7.02
CA SER A 86 -20.90 7.04 -7.59
C SER A 86 -20.65 5.63 -7.06
N GLY A 87 -21.34 5.28 -5.97
CA GLY A 87 -21.01 4.09 -5.18
C GLY A 87 -19.62 4.20 -4.58
N GLU A 88 -18.74 3.26 -4.92
CA GLU A 88 -17.36 3.20 -4.42
C GLU A 88 -16.34 3.98 -5.27
N LYS A 89 -16.75 4.44 -6.45
CA LYS A 89 -15.88 5.16 -7.40
C LYS A 89 -15.94 6.66 -7.15
N LEU A 90 -14.77 7.30 -7.11
CA LEU A 90 -14.62 8.75 -7.08
C LEU A 90 -14.46 9.28 -8.52
N ASN A 91 -15.40 10.10 -8.97
CA ASN A 91 -15.31 10.81 -10.25
C ASN A 91 -14.70 12.20 -10.01
N LYS A 92 -13.59 12.50 -10.67
CA LYS A 92 -12.87 13.79 -10.54
C LYS A 92 -13.25 14.75 -11.67
N TYR A 93 -13.31 16.03 -11.32
CA TYR A 93 -13.49 17.15 -12.23
C TYR A 93 -12.38 18.17 -11.98
N PRO A 94 -11.27 18.10 -12.74
CA PRO A 94 -10.15 19.03 -12.61
C PRO A 94 -10.59 20.47 -12.88
N VAL A 95 -9.88 21.42 -12.26
CA VAL A 95 -10.04 22.85 -12.55
C VAL A 95 -9.73 23.15 -14.02
N THR A 96 -10.57 23.97 -14.66
CA THR A 96 -10.37 24.45 -16.04
C THR A 96 -9.75 25.84 -16.10
N GLY A 97 -10.02 26.68 -15.09
CA GLY A 97 -9.48 28.02 -14.93
C GLY A 97 -8.64 28.16 -13.66
N PRO A 98 -7.36 27.75 -13.65
CA PRO A 98 -6.57 27.63 -12.44
C PRO A 98 -6.38 28.96 -11.71
N GLY A 99 -6.37 30.11 -12.40
CA GLY A 99 -6.30 31.45 -11.79
C GLY A 99 -7.49 31.80 -10.89
N ASN A 100 -8.61 31.10 -11.04
CA ASN A 100 -9.86 31.32 -10.32
C ASN A 100 -10.34 30.03 -9.62
N ALA A 101 -9.41 29.14 -9.26
CA ALA A 101 -9.73 27.83 -8.71
C ALA A 101 -10.50 27.87 -7.39
N VAL A 102 -10.20 28.84 -6.52
CA VAL A 102 -10.83 29.00 -5.21
C VAL A 102 -11.23 30.46 -5.02
N LYS A 103 -12.39 30.70 -4.43
CA LYS A 103 -12.89 32.05 -4.12
C LYS A 103 -12.96 32.25 -2.60
N MET A 104 -12.37 33.34 -2.10
CA MET A 104 -12.18 33.58 -0.66
C MET A 104 -13.28 34.47 -0.08
N ILE A 105 -14.43 33.90 0.30
CA ILE A 105 -15.61 34.68 0.72
C ILE A 105 -15.94 34.49 2.19
N ALA A 106 -15.95 35.57 2.99
CA ALA A 106 -16.17 35.52 4.44
C ALA A 106 -17.47 34.84 4.91
N ASN A 107 -18.55 34.90 4.12
CA ASN A 107 -19.85 34.34 4.49
C ASN A 107 -20.12 32.94 3.91
N SER A 108 -19.16 32.35 3.20
CA SER A 108 -19.35 31.09 2.48
C SER A 108 -18.09 30.24 2.53
N GLY A 109 -18.23 28.93 2.51
CA GLY A 109 -17.06 28.09 2.32
C GLY A 109 -17.33 26.62 2.60
N PRO A 110 -16.44 25.75 2.14
CA PRO A 110 -15.41 25.98 1.12
C PRO A 110 -16.02 26.33 -0.25
N TYR A 111 -15.36 27.21 -1.02
CA TYR A 111 -15.87 27.78 -2.29
C TYR A 111 -14.85 27.62 -3.44
N PHE A 112 -15.16 26.72 -4.37
CA PHE A 112 -14.33 26.36 -5.51
C PHE A 112 -14.76 27.16 -6.75
N GLY A 113 -13.92 28.12 -7.13
CA GLY A 113 -14.20 29.15 -8.13
C GLY A 113 -15.55 29.81 -7.87
N GLU A 114 -16.37 29.90 -8.91
CA GLU A 114 -17.81 30.18 -8.74
C GLU A 114 -18.68 28.94 -8.96
N ALA A 115 -18.08 27.76 -9.11
CA ALA A 115 -18.79 26.57 -9.57
C ALA A 115 -19.46 25.80 -8.44
N LEU A 116 -18.82 25.68 -7.27
CA LEU A 116 -19.35 24.90 -6.14
C LEU A 116 -18.97 25.54 -4.80
N ALA A 117 -19.95 25.80 -3.94
CA ALA A 117 -19.72 26.13 -2.53
C ALA A 117 -20.57 25.25 -1.62
N LEU A 118 -20.02 24.69 -0.54
CA LEU A 118 -20.77 23.75 0.32
C LEU A 118 -21.64 24.46 1.37
N VAL A 119 -21.10 25.44 2.11
CA VAL A 119 -21.89 26.33 2.98
C VAL A 119 -21.98 27.68 2.29
N HIS A 120 -23.09 27.97 1.63
CA HIS A 120 -23.28 29.22 0.91
C HIS A 120 -24.06 30.25 1.74
N ARG A 121 -23.54 31.49 1.83
CA ARG A 121 -24.19 32.62 2.53
C ARG A 121 -24.61 32.29 3.96
N SER A 122 -23.78 31.52 4.65
CA SER A 122 -24.03 31.04 6.02
C SER A 122 -25.34 30.27 6.18
N GLN A 123 -25.65 29.44 5.18
CA GLN A 123 -26.78 28.53 5.17
C GLN A 123 -26.31 27.11 4.83
N ALA A 124 -27.11 26.12 5.23
CA ALA A 124 -26.92 24.71 4.89
C ALA A 124 -27.34 24.42 3.43
N VAL A 125 -26.82 25.20 2.48
CA VAL A 125 -27.19 25.14 1.07
C VAL A 125 -25.92 25.23 0.22
N VAL A 126 -25.89 24.40 -0.82
CA VAL A 126 -24.85 24.36 -1.83
C VAL A 126 -25.09 25.41 -2.90
N HIS A 127 -24.08 26.20 -3.23
CA HIS A 127 -24.06 26.95 -4.49
C HIS A 127 -23.55 26.04 -5.61
N SER A 128 -24.24 25.99 -6.75
CA SER A 128 -23.85 25.17 -7.90
C SER A 128 -24.05 25.95 -9.20
N ASN A 129 -22.95 26.18 -9.92
CA ASN A 129 -22.93 26.87 -11.22
C ASN A 129 -21.78 26.30 -12.10
N PRO A 130 -21.88 25.04 -12.55
CA PRO A 130 -20.83 24.41 -13.36
C PRO A 130 -20.63 25.14 -14.70
N GLY A 131 -19.39 25.18 -15.18
CA GLY A 131 -19.03 25.86 -16.43
C GLY A 131 -17.60 26.38 -16.40
N ASP A 132 -17.45 27.68 -16.18
CA ASP A 132 -16.22 28.44 -16.47
C ASP A 132 -14.95 27.90 -15.77
N TYR A 133 -15.06 27.46 -14.52
CA TYR A 133 -13.92 27.06 -13.68
C TYR A 133 -13.85 25.56 -13.39
N TYR A 134 -15.00 24.89 -13.44
CA TYR A 134 -15.16 23.45 -13.25
C TYR A 134 -16.35 22.97 -14.07
N THR A 135 -16.13 21.98 -14.93
CA THR A 135 -17.19 21.40 -15.76
C THR A 135 -17.69 20.10 -15.15
N PHE A 136 -18.94 20.07 -14.69
CA PHE A 136 -19.61 18.87 -14.20
C PHE A 136 -21.11 18.94 -14.47
N ASN A 137 -21.79 17.78 -14.46
CA ASN A 137 -23.24 17.71 -14.49
C ASN A 137 -23.79 17.80 -13.05
N ALA A 138 -24.72 18.71 -12.78
CA ALA A 138 -25.28 18.94 -11.45
C ALA A 138 -26.07 17.73 -10.90
N ALA A 139 -26.75 16.97 -11.77
CA ALA A 139 -27.46 15.74 -11.38
C ALA A 139 -26.47 14.64 -10.95
N ASP A 140 -25.32 14.54 -11.63
CA ASP A 140 -24.27 13.57 -11.26
C ASP A 140 -23.51 14.00 -10.01
N MET A 141 -23.23 15.31 -9.86
CA MET A 141 -22.47 15.84 -8.74
C MET A 141 -23.23 15.71 -7.42
N HIS A 142 -24.48 16.15 -7.39
CA HIS A 142 -25.25 16.29 -6.15
C HIS A 142 -26.74 15.99 -6.34
N GLY A 143 -27.15 15.30 -7.41
CA GLY A 143 -28.55 14.89 -7.62
C GLY A 143 -29.53 16.04 -7.84
N ASN A 144 -29.04 17.23 -8.20
CA ASN A 144 -29.80 18.49 -8.17
C ASN A 144 -30.37 18.86 -6.77
N ASP A 145 -29.93 18.18 -5.71
CA ASP A 145 -30.31 18.47 -4.33
C ASP A 145 -29.23 19.33 -3.68
N LEU A 146 -29.54 20.64 -3.61
CA LEU A 146 -28.66 21.65 -3.06
C LEU A 146 -28.74 21.76 -1.53
N ASN A 147 -29.65 21.02 -0.88
CA ASN A 147 -29.77 21.07 0.57
C ASN A 147 -28.68 20.23 1.23
N LEU A 148 -27.88 20.88 2.07
CA LEU A 148 -26.76 20.24 2.71
C LEU A 148 -27.19 19.66 4.06
N THR A 149 -27.00 18.36 4.24
CA THR A 149 -27.17 17.68 5.53
C THR A 149 -25.91 17.71 6.38
N GLU A 150 -24.74 17.86 5.76
CA GLU A 150 -23.45 17.95 6.44
C GLU A 150 -22.37 18.56 5.52
N CYS A 151 -21.44 19.31 6.11
CA CYS A 151 -20.17 19.69 5.48
C CYS A 151 -19.01 19.30 6.39
N GLU A 152 -18.03 18.59 5.86
CA GLU A 152 -16.79 18.25 6.54
C GLU A 152 -15.60 18.80 5.77
N VAL A 153 -14.62 19.36 6.47
CA VAL A 153 -13.35 19.81 5.88
C VAL A 153 -12.21 19.16 6.62
N TYR A 154 -11.27 18.62 5.85
CA TYR A 154 -10.14 17.84 6.31
C TYR A 154 -8.84 18.53 5.91
N GLU A 155 -7.93 18.67 6.85
CA GLU A 155 -6.52 18.93 6.57
C GLU A 155 -5.90 17.67 5.95
N VAL A 156 -5.16 17.85 4.86
CA VAL A 156 -4.41 16.76 4.23
C VAL A 156 -3.00 16.79 4.82
N GLU A 157 -2.70 15.84 5.69
CA GLU A 157 -1.37 15.68 6.27
C GLU A 157 -0.60 14.62 5.48
N GLU A 158 0.68 14.85 5.18
CA GLU A 158 1.55 13.79 4.69
C GLU A 158 1.54 12.64 5.71
N SER A 159 1.28 11.44 5.20
CA SER A 159 1.27 10.24 6.00
C SER A 159 2.60 9.53 5.82
N THR A 160 3.53 9.74 6.76
CA THR A 160 4.59 8.75 6.96
C THR A 160 3.90 7.50 7.50
N GLU A 161 3.81 6.42 6.72
CA GLU A 161 3.14 5.15 7.11
C GLU A 161 3.68 4.56 8.44
N PHE A 162 4.78 5.10 8.96
CA PHE A 162 5.28 4.86 10.29
C PHE A 162 5.49 6.20 11.03
N GLU A 163 4.55 6.61 11.89
CA GLU A 163 4.73 7.78 12.80
C GLU A 163 5.99 7.64 13.67
N LYS A 164 6.43 6.39 13.90
CA LYS A 164 7.71 6.02 14.51
C LYS A 164 8.25 4.78 13.80
N PRO A 165 9.58 4.62 13.66
CA PRO A 165 10.17 3.42 13.04
C PRO A 165 9.61 2.14 13.66
N TRP A 166 9.24 1.16 12.82
CA TRP A 166 8.78 -0.17 13.28
C TRP A 166 9.73 -0.80 14.30
N ARG A 167 11.03 -0.53 14.17
CA ARG A 167 12.04 -0.76 15.20
C ARG A 167 13.02 0.40 15.21
N THR A 168 13.20 1.02 16.37
CA THR A 168 14.29 1.96 16.59
C THR A 168 15.58 1.16 16.82
N ILE A 169 16.48 1.16 15.85
CA ILE A 169 17.79 0.51 15.95
C ILE A 169 18.86 1.57 15.75
N VAL A 170 19.72 1.74 16.75
CA VAL A 170 20.95 2.51 16.63
C VAL A 170 22.01 1.58 16.04
N TRP A 171 22.39 1.82 14.78
CA TRP A 171 23.29 0.95 14.02
C TRP A 171 24.77 1.14 14.39
N GLU A 172 25.11 0.81 15.62
CA GLU A 172 26.51 0.76 16.08
C GLU A 172 27.16 -0.60 15.79
N SER A 173 28.49 -0.62 15.71
CA SER A 173 29.27 -1.85 15.49
C SER A 173 28.96 -2.91 16.53
N VAL A 174 28.83 -2.50 17.80
CA VAL A 174 28.46 -3.40 18.91
C VAL A 174 27.08 -3.99 18.67
N LYS A 175 26.08 -3.15 18.37
CA LYS A 175 24.71 -3.62 18.14
C LYS A 175 24.60 -4.57 16.95
N ARG A 176 25.33 -4.27 15.87
CA ARG A 176 25.43 -5.16 14.71
C ARG A 176 25.99 -6.52 15.10
N LYS A 177 27.07 -6.55 15.89
CA LYS A 177 27.71 -7.79 16.36
C LYS A 177 26.75 -8.61 17.22
N GLU A 178 26.06 -7.97 18.17
CA GLU A 178 25.02 -8.61 19.00
C GLU A 178 23.92 -9.27 18.16
N LEU A 179 23.39 -8.55 17.16
CA LEU A 179 22.34 -9.08 16.28
C LEU A 179 22.84 -10.27 15.46
N MET A 180 24.06 -10.19 14.93
CA MET A 180 24.67 -11.31 14.19
C MET A 180 24.91 -12.52 15.10
N GLU A 181 25.40 -12.31 16.33
CA GLU A 181 25.60 -13.37 17.32
C GLU A 181 24.27 -14.02 17.74
N SER A 182 23.18 -13.25 17.87
CA SER A 182 21.86 -13.79 18.19
C SER A 182 21.35 -14.78 17.14
N ILE A 183 21.63 -14.51 15.85
CA ILE A 183 21.29 -15.42 14.74
C ILE A 183 22.24 -16.62 14.74
N TRP A 184 23.52 -16.42 15.05
CA TRP A 184 24.51 -17.49 15.12
C TRP A 184 24.20 -18.52 16.22
N LEU A 185 23.78 -18.05 17.40
CA LEU A 185 23.50 -18.87 18.57
C LEU A 185 22.08 -19.43 18.61
N TYR A 186 21.22 -19.03 17.68
CA TYR A 186 19.85 -19.53 17.60
C TYR A 186 19.84 -21.06 17.47
N LYS A 187 19.02 -21.72 18.29
CA LYS A 187 18.83 -23.17 18.23
C LYS A 187 17.33 -23.46 18.14
N PRO A 188 16.86 -24.20 17.14
CA PRO A 188 15.47 -24.61 17.06
C PRO A 188 15.08 -25.43 18.30
N MET A 189 13.86 -25.25 18.81
CA MET A 189 13.39 -26.00 19.98
C MET A 189 13.27 -27.51 19.71
N VAL A 190 13.01 -27.88 18.45
CA VAL A 190 12.86 -29.28 18.05
C VAL A 190 14.23 -29.86 17.66
N SER A 191 14.71 -30.83 18.44
CA SER A 191 16.06 -31.42 18.28
C SER A 191 16.30 -32.10 16.93
N SER A 192 15.24 -32.57 16.25
CA SER A 192 15.33 -33.17 14.91
C SER A 192 15.57 -32.15 13.79
N VAL A 193 15.52 -30.84 14.10
CA VAL A 193 15.74 -29.74 13.17
C VAL A 193 16.95 -28.93 13.65
N SER A 194 18.07 -29.03 12.93
CA SER A 194 19.28 -28.25 13.23
C SER A 194 19.33 -26.89 12.52
N GLN A 195 18.58 -26.73 11.43
CA GLN A 195 18.47 -25.48 10.68
C GLN A 195 17.02 -25.24 10.27
N ILE A 196 16.50 -24.03 10.51
CA ILE A 196 15.17 -23.65 10.03
C ILE A 196 15.24 -23.26 8.55
N ARG A 197 14.22 -23.63 7.78
CA ARG A 197 14.07 -23.27 6.37
C ARG A 197 13.09 -22.11 6.24
N VAL A 198 13.56 -20.99 5.69
CA VAL A 198 12.75 -19.80 5.41
C VAL A 198 12.55 -19.69 3.90
N LEU A 199 11.30 -19.78 3.45
CA LEU A 199 10.93 -19.66 2.04
C LEU A 199 10.69 -18.20 1.66
N LEU A 200 11.40 -17.73 0.64
CA LEU A 200 11.23 -16.38 0.09
C LEU A 200 10.19 -16.43 -1.04
N ILE A 201 9.06 -15.73 -0.89
CA ILE A 201 8.01 -15.62 -1.91
C ILE A 201 7.83 -14.17 -2.32
N GLY A 202 7.67 -13.90 -3.61
CA GLY A 202 7.49 -12.55 -4.12
C GLY A 202 7.51 -12.50 -5.63
N ALA A 203 7.03 -11.38 -6.19
CA ALA A 203 7.01 -11.15 -7.62
C ALA A 203 8.39 -11.18 -8.27
N VAL A 204 8.42 -11.30 -9.59
CA VAL A 204 9.63 -11.04 -10.38
C VAL A 204 10.12 -9.61 -10.07
N GLY A 205 11.44 -9.46 -9.89
CA GLY A 205 12.05 -8.19 -9.55
C GLY A 205 11.91 -7.74 -8.08
N ALA A 206 11.19 -8.47 -7.22
CA ALA A 206 11.02 -8.08 -5.81
C ALA A 206 12.31 -8.15 -4.97
N GLY A 207 13.39 -8.76 -5.48
CA GLY A 207 14.69 -8.79 -4.81
C GLY A 207 14.96 -10.02 -3.94
N LYS A 208 14.25 -11.14 -4.11
CA LYS A 208 14.45 -12.40 -3.34
C LYS A 208 15.89 -12.90 -3.37
N SER A 209 16.45 -13.10 -4.57
CA SER A 209 17.81 -13.59 -4.76
C SER A 209 18.86 -12.57 -4.29
N SER A 210 18.61 -11.27 -4.50
CA SER A 210 19.45 -10.17 -4.00
C SER A 210 19.47 -10.11 -2.47
N PHE A 211 18.32 -10.36 -1.83
CA PHE A 211 18.20 -10.41 -0.37
C PHE A 211 19.06 -11.54 0.22
N PHE A 212 19.02 -12.73 -0.40
CA PHE A 212 19.93 -13.82 -0.02
C PHE A 212 21.40 -13.42 -0.18
N ASN A 213 21.82 -12.88 -1.33
CA ASN A 213 23.21 -12.47 -1.57
C ASN A 213 23.68 -11.43 -0.53
N SER A 214 22.79 -10.52 -0.12
CA SER A 214 23.06 -9.51 0.90
C SER A 214 23.32 -10.16 2.26
N ILE A 215 22.44 -11.06 2.71
CA ILE A 215 22.62 -11.79 3.98
C ILE A 215 23.89 -12.63 3.95
N ASN A 216 24.12 -13.37 2.87
CA ASN A 216 25.30 -14.22 2.72
C ASN A 216 26.59 -13.39 2.78
N SER A 217 26.61 -12.21 2.16
CA SER A 217 27.76 -11.31 2.20
C SER A 217 28.04 -10.77 3.61
N VAL A 218 26.99 -10.40 4.35
CA VAL A 218 27.10 -9.93 5.75
C VAL A 218 27.74 -10.99 6.63
N PHE A 219 27.27 -12.24 6.56
CA PHE A 219 27.80 -13.31 7.41
C PHE A 219 29.16 -13.83 6.94
N ARG A 220 29.47 -13.81 5.65
CA ARG A 220 30.80 -14.17 5.14
C ARG A 220 31.87 -13.10 5.40
N GLY A 221 31.46 -11.85 5.59
CA GLY A 221 32.37 -10.72 5.79
C GLY A 221 32.96 -10.13 4.50
N HIS A 222 32.48 -10.57 3.33
CA HIS A 222 32.85 -10.03 2.03
C HIS A 222 31.69 -10.17 1.05
N VAL A 223 31.71 -9.37 -0.03
CA VAL A 223 30.67 -9.44 -1.07
C VAL A 223 30.66 -10.81 -1.73
N THR A 224 29.47 -11.38 -1.92
CA THR A 224 29.23 -12.65 -2.61
C THR A 224 27.99 -12.58 -3.49
N SER A 225 28.03 -13.28 -4.63
CA SER A 225 26.92 -13.41 -5.55
C SER A 225 26.75 -14.89 -5.91
N GLN A 226 26.06 -15.63 -5.05
CA GLN A 226 25.84 -17.06 -5.24
C GLN A 226 24.48 -17.35 -5.88
N ALA A 227 23.47 -16.51 -5.61
CA ALA A 227 22.22 -16.54 -6.36
C ALA A 227 22.31 -15.59 -7.56
N ILE A 228 21.75 -16.02 -8.70
CA ILE A 228 21.63 -15.18 -9.89
C ILE A 228 20.63 -14.07 -9.57
N ALA A 229 21.10 -12.82 -9.60
CA ALA A 229 20.28 -11.64 -9.38
C ALA A 229 20.43 -10.69 -10.57
N GLY A 230 19.34 -10.06 -10.97
CA GLY A 230 19.30 -9.13 -12.10
C GLY A 230 17.89 -8.58 -12.31
N SER A 231 17.76 -7.67 -13.27
CA SER A 231 16.49 -7.10 -13.68
C SER A 231 16.10 -7.66 -15.05
N SER A 232 14.95 -8.33 -15.12
CA SER A 232 14.35 -8.87 -16.34
C SER A 232 12.83 -8.78 -16.22
N SER A 233 12.13 -8.82 -17.35
CA SER A 233 10.66 -8.87 -17.37
C SER A 233 10.12 -10.20 -16.84
N THR A 234 10.87 -11.29 -17.01
CA THR A 234 10.53 -12.65 -16.54
C THR A 234 11.48 -13.10 -15.45
N SER A 235 11.10 -14.15 -14.71
CA SER A 235 11.92 -14.67 -13.63
C SER A 235 13.29 -15.18 -14.10
N LEU A 236 14.37 -14.59 -13.58
CA LEU A 236 15.74 -15.10 -13.76
C LEU A 236 15.98 -16.37 -12.93
N THR A 237 15.38 -16.43 -11.75
CA THR A 237 15.39 -17.62 -10.91
C THR A 237 14.36 -18.58 -11.44
N THR A 238 14.79 -19.68 -12.05
CA THR A 238 13.91 -20.71 -12.62
C THR A 238 14.00 -22.03 -11.87
N GLN A 239 14.87 -22.12 -10.86
CA GLN A 239 15.05 -23.28 -10.01
C GLN A 239 14.68 -22.96 -8.56
N PHE A 240 14.16 -23.96 -7.85
CA PHE A 240 14.11 -23.94 -6.40
C PHE A 240 15.53 -24.09 -5.85
N ARG A 241 15.97 -23.15 -5.03
CA ARG A 241 17.33 -23.14 -4.49
C ARG A 241 17.29 -23.06 -2.97
N THR A 242 18.07 -23.92 -2.32
CA THR A 242 18.23 -23.92 -0.87
C THR A 242 19.66 -23.51 -0.52
N TYR A 243 19.78 -22.36 0.14
CA TYR A 243 21.07 -21.78 0.47
C TYR A 243 21.34 -21.88 1.97
N SER A 244 22.37 -22.66 2.32
CA SER A 244 22.91 -22.70 3.68
C SER A 244 23.92 -21.56 3.85
N LEU A 245 23.67 -20.71 4.84
CA LEU A 245 24.53 -19.58 5.18
C LEU A 245 25.69 -20.05 6.08
N LYS A 246 26.85 -19.40 5.98
CA LYS A 246 28.04 -19.69 6.81
C LYS A 246 28.54 -18.38 7.43
N ALA A 247 29.06 -18.43 8.66
CA ALA A 247 29.83 -17.29 9.17
C ALA A 247 31.29 -17.40 8.74
N GLY A 248 31.80 -16.37 8.07
CA GLY A 248 33.12 -16.39 7.46
C GLY A 248 33.25 -17.35 6.27
N ARG A 249 34.45 -17.41 5.71
CA ARG A 249 34.75 -18.15 4.46
C ARG A 249 34.66 -19.68 4.65
N GLU A 250 35.05 -20.17 5.82
CA GLU A 250 35.10 -21.60 6.17
C GLU A 250 34.39 -21.94 7.49
N GLY A 251 33.63 -21.01 8.07
CA GLY A 251 32.98 -21.27 9.35
C GLY A 251 31.76 -22.18 9.25
N LYS A 252 31.20 -22.50 10.42
CA LYS A 252 30.07 -23.40 10.57
C LYS A 252 28.80 -22.85 9.87
N PRO A 253 27.90 -23.74 9.42
CA PRO A 253 26.60 -23.31 8.92
C PRO A 253 25.80 -22.58 10.00
N LEU A 254 25.12 -21.51 9.62
CA LEU A 254 24.12 -20.86 10.46
C LEU A 254 22.91 -21.77 10.67
N PRO A 255 22.14 -21.61 11.76
CA PRO A 255 20.92 -22.38 12.03
C PRO A 255 19.75 -21.99 11.10
N VAL A 256 20.01 -21.36 9.95
CA VAL A 256 19.01 -20.86 9.00
C VAL A 256 19.42 -21.21 7.57
N ILE A 257 18.46 -21.71 6.80
CA ILE A 257 18.53 -21.95 5.36
C ILE A 257 17.52 -21.03 4.68
N LEU A 258 17.97 -20.29 3.67
CA LEU A 258 17.09 -19.48 2.82
C LEU A 258 16.72 -20.26 1.57
N CYS A 259 15.44 -20.45 1.33
CA CYS A 259 14.90 -21.12 0.17
C CYS A 259 14.39 -20.06 -0.82
N ASP A 260 15.05 -19.94 -1.97
CA ASP A 260 14.70 -19.00 -3.02
C ASP A 260 13.84 -19.68 -4.10
N THR A 261 12.90 -18.94 -4.66
CA THR A 261 11.92 -19.46 -5.62
C THR A 261 11.89 -18.63 -6.89
N MET A 262 11.30 -19.22 -7.93
CA MET A 262 10.84 -18.46 -9.09
C MET A 262 9.90 -17.33 -8.67
N GLY A 263 9.93 -16.23 -9.40
CA GLY A 263 9.06 -15.09 -9.17
C GLY A 263 7.61 -15.40 -9.51
N LEU A 264 6.70 -14.74 -8.79
CA LEU A 264 5.30 -14.69 -9.19
C LEU A 264 5.14 -13.73 -10.37
N GLU A 265 4.38 -14.16 -11.37
CA GLU A 265 4.06 -13.38 -12.57
C GLU A 265 2.53 -13.25 -12.71
N GLU A 266 2.07 -12.25 -13.47
CA GLU A 266 0.64 -12.02 -13.67
C GLU A 266 0.00 -13.08 -14.57
N SER A 267 0.65 -13.38 -15.70
CA SER A 267 0.14 -14.27 -16.74
C SER A 267 -0.13 -15.69 -16.21
N THR A 268 -1.20 -16.30 -16.71
CA THR A 268 -1.50 -17.72 -16.46
C THR A 268 -0.45 -18.57 -17.17
N GLY A 269 0.08 -19.60 -16.50
CA GLY A 269 1.15 -20.44 -17.05
C GLY A 269 2.54 -19.78 -17.04
N ALA A 270 2.71 -18.70 -16.28
CA ALA A 270 3.98 -18.02 -16.08
C ALA A 270 4.28 -17.83 -14.59
N GLY A 271 5.58 -17.83 -14.25
CA GLY A 271 6.04 -17.72 -12.87
C GLY A 271 5.70 -18.93 -12.00
N LEU A 272 5.94 -18.79 -10.69
CA LEU A 272 5.73 -19.86 -9.72
C LEU A 272 4.24 -20.23 -9.61
N ASP A 273 3.95 -21.53 -9.77
CA ASP A 273 2.60 -22.06 -9.59
C ASP A 273 2.23 -22.18 -8.08
N ILE A 274 0.96 -21.95 -7.76
CA ILE A 274 0.46 -22.00 -6.36
C ILE A 274 0.40 -23.44 -5.83
N ASP A 275 0.24 -24.43 -6.70
CA ASP A 275 0.25 -25.84 -6.30
C ASP A 275 1.66 -26.33 -5.94
N ASP A 276 2.69 -25.84 -6.64
CA ASP A 276 4.09 -26.08 -6.28
C ASP A 276 4.41 -25.60 -4.86
N ILE A 277 3.81 -24.50 -4.40
CA ILE A 277 4.02 -23.98 -3.04
C ILE A 277 3.64 -25.03 -1.99
N SER A 278 2.58 -25.80 -2.20
CA SER A 278 2.19 -26.86 -1.27
C SER A 278 3.27 -27.93 -1.17
N SER A 279 3.81 -28.32 -2.32
CA SER A 279 4.90 -29.29 -2.42
C SER A 279 6.18 -28.76 -1.78
N ILE A 280 6.48 -27.46 -1.94
CA ILE A 280 7.62 -26.80 -1.29
C ILE A 280 7.45 -26.82 0.22
N LEU A 281 6.30 -26.36 0.72
CA LEU A 281 6.03 -26.26 2.16
C LEU A 281 6.17 -27.61 2.87
N LYS A 282 5.68 -28.67 2.23
CA LYS A 282 5.76 -30.05 2.74
C LYS A 282 7.14 -30.69 2.59
N GLY A 283 8.10 -30.03 1.92
CA GLY A 283 9.47 -30.52 1.75
C GLY A 283 9.65 -31.52 0.60
N HIS A 284 8.71 -31.56 -0.35
CA HIS A 284 8.76 -32.50 -1.47
C HIS A 284 9.75 -32.08 -2.57
N LEU A 285 10.16 -30.81 -2.62
CA LEU A 285 11.12 -30.31 -3.61
C LEU A 285 12.56 -30.49 -3.13
N SER A 286 13.41 -31.01 -4.01
CA SER A 286 14.86 -31.08 -3.83
C SER A 286 15.56 -29.78 -4.27
N ASP A 287 16.76 -29.53 -3.75
CA ASP A 287 17.59 -28.42 -4.24
C ASP A 287 17.81 -28.55 -5.75
N ARG A 288 17.75 -27.41 -6.45
CA ARG A 288 17.88 -27.29 -7.91
C ARG A 288 16.73 -27.88 -8.72
N TYR A 289 15.58 -28.15 -8.10
CA TYR A 289 14.38 -28.49 -8.85
C TYR A 289 14.07 -27.39 -9.87
N GLN A 290 13.92 -27.78 -11.14
CA GLN A 290 13.57 -26.87 -12.23
C GLN A 290 12.06 -26.68 -12.25
N PHE A 291 11.59 -25.44 -12.04
CA PHE A 291 10.16 -25.15 -12.12
C PHE A 291 9.67 -25.30 -13.56
N ASN A 292 8.44 -25.82 -13.69
CA ASN A 292 7.71 -25.85 -14.94
C ASN A 292 6.51 -24.89 -14.84
N PRO A 293 6.58 -23.70 -15.46
CA PRO A 293 5.48 -22.72 -15.41
C PRO A 293 4.16 -23.25 -15.97
N SER A 294 4.22 -24.27 -16.83
CA SER A 294 3.04 -24.85 -17.49
C SER A 294 2.35 -25.93 -16.68
N ALA A 295 3.01 -26.53 -15.68
CA ALA A 295 2.41 -27.59 -14.87
C ALA A 295 3.14 -27.76 -13.52
N PRO A 296 2.40 -27.93 -12.40
CA PRO A 296 3.00 -28.15 -11.09
C PRO A 296 3.63 -29.53 -10.95
N LEU A 297 4.52 -29.67 -9.97
CA LEU A 297 5.19 -30.92 -9.61
C LEU A 297 4.18 -32.00 -9.20
N GLN A 298 4.22 -33.13 -9.92
CA GLN A 298 3.42 -34.33 -9.65
C GLN A 298 4.16 -35.28 -8.70
N SER A 299 3.41 -36.08 -7.93
CA SER A 299 3.96 -37.06 -6.97
C SER A 299 4.75 -38.19 -7.60
N GLU A 300 4.50 -38.47 -8.88
CA GLU A 300 5.13 -39.54 -9.66
C GLU A 300 6.45 -39.10 -10.28
N ALA A 301 6.76 -37.79 -10.26
CA ALA A 301 7.98 -37.27 -10.84
C ALA A 301 9.21 -37.81 -10.11
N SER A 302 10.28 -38.11 -10.86
CA SER A 302 11.54 -38.62 -10.29
C SER A 302 12.22 -37.63 -9.34
N SER A 303 11.96 -36.34 -9.51
CA SER A 303 12.44 -35.26 -8.64
C SER A 303 11.60 -35.04 -7.38
N PHE A 304 10.44 -35.70 -7.26
CA PHE A 304 9.56 -35.59 -6.09
C PHE A 304 10.08 -36.42 -4.92
N ARG A 305 10.31 -35.78 -3.78
CA ARG A 305 10.67 -36.47 -2.55
C ARG A 305 9.42 -37.07 -1.90
N LYS A 306 9.31 -38.40 -1.93
CA LYS A 306 8.14 -39.13 -1.43
C LYS A 306 7.87 -38.96 0.07
N SER A 307 8.90 -39.02 0.90
CA SER A 307 8.75 -39.03 2.37
C SER A 307 9.63 -37.97 3.04
N PRO A 308 9.27 -36.68 2.96
CA PRO A 308 10.01 -35.60 3.61
C PRO A 308 9.89 -35.68 5.13
N VAL A 309 11.00 -35.48 5.83
CA VAL A 309 11.02 -35.37 7.30
C VAL A 309 10.92 -33.91 7.74
N LEU A 310 10.78 -33.64 9.05
CA LEU A 310 10.56 -32.28 9.56
C LEU A 310 11.63 -31.28 9.09
N LYS A 311 12.92 -31.66 9.09
CA LYS A 311 14.03 -30.82 8.60
C LYS A 311 13.95 -30.43 7.11
N ASP A 312 13.12 -31.13 6.34
CA ASP A 312 12.94 -30.88 4.90
C ASP A 312 11.80 -29.91 4.63
N LYS A 313 10.88 -29.74 5.58
CA LYS A 313 9.73 -28.83 5.48
C LYS A 313 10.15 -27.37 5.61
N ILE A 314 9.30 -26.48 5.11
CA ILE A 314 9.45 -25.04 5.34
C ILE A 314 8.93 -24.69 6.73
N HIS A 315 9.72 -23.91 7.46
CA HIS A 315 9.43 -23.53 8.85
C HIS A 315 8.92 -22.08 8.96
N CYS A 316 9.23 -21.24 7.98
CA CYS A 316 8.79 -19.85 7.90
C CYS A 316 8.66 -19.44 6.44
N VAL A 317 7.64 -18.65 6.12
CA VAL A 317 7.50 -18.02 4.80
C VAL A 317 7.69 -16.51 4.98
N ALA A 318 8.60 -15.95 4.21
CA ALA A 318 8.87 -14.51 4.15
C ALA A 318 8.43 -13.96 2.80
N TYR A 319 7.50 -13.01 2.83
CA TYR A 319 7.08 -12.28 1.65
C TYR A 319 8.05 -11.14 1.35
N VAL A 320 8.56 -11.11 0.12
CA VAL A 320 9.45 -10.10 -0.40
C VAL A 320 8.69 -9.26 -1.42
N MET A 321 8.56 -7.97 -1.16
CA MET A 321 7.76 -7.04 -1.96
C MET A 321 8.58 -5.81 -2.32
N ASP A 322 8.44 -5.37 -3.57
CA ASP A 322 8.98 -4.09 -4.03
C ASP A 322 8.09 -2.97 -3.49
N ALA A 323 8.61 -2.21 -2.52
CA ALA A 323 7.87 -1.14 -1.85
C ALA A 323 7.36 -0.08 -2.84
N CYS A 324 8.09 0.18 -3.92
CA CYS A 324 7.71 1.16 -4.95
C CYS A 324 6.55 0.67 -5.82
N LYS A 325 6.20 -0.62 -5.77
CA LYS A 325 5.15 -1.22 -6.59
C LYS A 325 3.93 -1.66 -5.79
N ILE A 326 3.88 -1.41 -4.47
CA ILE A 326 2.75 -1.83 -3.63
C ILE A 326 1.45 -1.15 -4.08
N SER A 327 1.47 0.17 -4.32
CA SER A 327 0.29 0.95 -4.72
C SER A 327 -0.20 0.65 -6.14
N ILE A 328 0.69 0.16 -7.00
CA ILE A 328 0.42 -0.15 -8.41
C ILE A 328 0.48 -1.65 -8.71
N MET A 329 0.38 -2.49 -7.67
CA MET A 329 0.43 -3.95 -7.82
C MET A 329 -0.78 -4.43 -8.62
N PRO A 330 -0.61 -5.23 -9.68
CA PRO A 330 -1.72 -5.79 -10.43
C PRO A 330 -2.63 -6.64 -9.54
N THR A 331 -3.96 -6.49 -9.68
CA THR A 331 -4.96 -7.21 -8.87
C THR A 331 -4.75 -8.72 -8.87
N LYS A 332 -4.44 -9.31 -10.04
CA LYS A 332 -4.17 -10.74 -10.15
C LYS A 332 -2.96 -11.19 -9.32
N LEU A 333 -1.93 -10.36 -9.20
CA LEU A 333 -0.76 -10.69 -8.38
C LEU A 333 -1.10 -10.61 -6.88
N GLN A 334 -1.92 -9.63 -6.49
CA GLN A 334 -2.46 -9.53 -5.13
C GLN A 334 -3.30 -10.77 -4.77
N GLU A 335 -4.19 -11.19 -5.67
CA GLU A 335 -5.00 -12.41 -5.52
C GLU A 335 -4.13 -13.67 -5.39
N LYS A 336 -3.05 -13.78 -6.18
CA LYS A 336 -2.07 -14.88 -6.05
C LYS A 336 -1.42 -14.87 -4.66
N LEU A 337 -0.93 -13.72 -4.17
CA LEU A 337 -0.35 -13.61 -2.84
C LEU A 337 -1.36 -13.98 -1.73
N ASP A 338 -2.62 -13.57 -1.88
CA ASP A 338 -3.70 -13.90 -0.96
C ASP A 338 -4.07 -15.39 -0.98
N ALA A 339 -4.08 -16.02 -2.16
CA ALA A 339 -4.27 -17.46 -2.29
C ALA A 339 -3.14 -18.25 -1.62
N ILE A 340 -1.88 -17.81 -1.81
CA ILE A 340 -0.70 -18.39 -1.17
C ILE A 340 -0.82 -18.27 0.35
N ARG A 341 -1.15 -17.08 0.86
CA ARG A 341 -1.33 -16.84 2.30
C ARG A 341 -2.38 -17.76 2.90
N ARG A 342 -3.55 -17.87 2.26
CA ARG A 342 -4.63 -18.78 2.69
C ARG A 342 -4.14 -20.23 2.74
N LYS A 343 -3.42 -20.68 1.71
CA LYS A 343 -2.90 -22.05 1.61
C LYS A 343 -1.86 -22.36 2.69
N ILE A 344 -0.95 -21.41 2.97
CA ILE A 344 0.03 -21.53 4.06
C ILE A 344 -0.68 -21.64 5.42
N ASN A 345 -1.68 -20.79 5.68
CA ASN A 345 -2.41 -20.82 6.94
C ASN A 345 -3.16 -22.15 7.16
N LEU A 346 -3.68 -22.77 6.11
CA LEU A 346 -4.32 -24.09 6.18
C LEU A 346 -3.34 -25.22 6.46
N LEU A 347 -2.08 -25.10 6.01
CA LEU A 347 -1.04 -26.11 6.20
C LEU A 347 -0.24 -25.91 7.49
N GLY A 348 -0.31 -24.72 8.10
CA GLY A 348 0.36 -24.36 9.35
C GLY A 348 -0.46 -24.63 10.61
N GLN A 349 -1.74 -24.99 10.45
CA GLN A 349 -2.56 -25.65 11.47
C GLN A 349 -2.28 -27.16 11.45
#